data_AF-A0A9D4ZV62-F1
#
_entry.id   AF-A0A9D4ZV62-F1
#
_cell.length_a   1.000
_cell.length_b   1.000
_cell.length_c   1.000
_cell.angle_alpha   90.00
_cell.angle_beta   90.00
_cell.angle_gamma   90.00
#
_symmetry.space_group_name_H-M   'P 1'
#
loop_
_entity.id
_entity.type
_entity.pdbx_description
1 polymer ?
#
loop_
_entity_poly.entity_id
_entity_poly.type
_entity_poly.pdbx_seq_one_letter_code
_entity_poly.pdbx_strand_id
1 'polypeptide(L)'
;MEAKLTEVEWVQSRYDQLNLIEEKRLTAMCHGDLVLKKVLPFTPDSKGKWTPNYEGPYVVKRAFSYGALILTTMDGEDSTRPVNSDAVKKYFA
;
A
#
# COMPACT_ATOMS: atom_id res chain seq x y z
N MET A 1 18.19 33.38 -13.03
CA MET A 1 17.76 34.03 -11.78
C MET A 1 17.10 32.93 -10.96
N GLU A 2 17.78 32.37 -9.96
CA GLU A 2 17.20 31.29 -9.14
C GLU A 2 16.16 31.88 -8.19
N ALA A 3 14.93 31.40 -8.26
CA ALA A 3 13.88 31.74 -7.31
C ALA A 3 14.18 31.02 -6.00
N LYS A 4 14.70 31.76 -5.01
CA LYS A 4 14.83 31.27 -3.63
C LYS A 4 13.45 31.29 -3.00
N LEU A 5 12.78 30.14 -2.95
CA LEU A 5 11.53 29.99 -2.21
C LEU A 5 11.77 30.28 -0.74
N THR A 6 10.82 30.96 -0.10
CA THR A 6 10.85 31.18 1.35
C THR A 6 10.67 29.84 2.09
N GLU A 7 11.17 29.71 3.32
CA GLU A 7 11.09 28.44 4.08
C GLU A 7 9.66 27.89 4.16
N VAL A 8 8.67 28.78 4.30
CA VAL A 8 7.24 28.40 4.38
C VAL A 8 6.71 27.85 3.07
N GLU A 9 7.07 28.46 1.94
CA GLU A 9 6.69 27.97 0.61
C GLU A 9 7.42 26.66 0.28
N TRP A 10 8.64 26.49 0.78
CA TRP A 10 9.42 25.28 0.59
C TRP A 10 8.87 24.10 1.38
N VAL A 11 8.47 24.33 2.63
CA VAL A 11 7.78 23.34 3.47
C VAL A 11 6.42 22.97 2.88
N GLN A 12 5.64 23.96 2.43
CA GLN A 12 4.34 23.72 1.80
C GLN A 12 4.50 22.92 0.50
N SER A 13 5.43 23.32 -0.38
CA SER A 13 5.70 22.60 -1.63
C SER A 13 6.16 21.17 -1.39
N ARG A 14 6.98 20.92 -0.35
CA ARG A 14 7.32 19.55 0.07
C ARG A 14 6.10 18.77 0.54
N TYR A 15 5.21 19.40 1.31
CA TYR A 15 3.99 18.77 1.80
C TYR A 15 3.06 18.39 0.66
N ASP A 16 2.85 19.30 -0.30
CA ASP A 16 2.02 19.08 -1.48
C ASP A 16 2.60 17.99 -2.39
N GLN A 17 3.93 17.91 -2.53
CA GLN A 17 4.59 16.83 -3.25
C GLN A 17 4.41 15.47 -2.57
N LEU A 18 4.52 15.41 -1.23
CA LEU A 18 4.27 14.19 -0.48
C LEU A 18 2.82 13.75 -0.61
N ASN A 19 1.88 14.69 -0.51
CA ASN A 19 0.46 14.40 -0.65
C ASN A 19 0.12 13.96 -2.09
N LEU A 20 0.73 14.57 -3.12
CA LEU A 20 0.57 14.13 -4.51
C LEU A 20 1.15 12.72 -4.73
N ILE A 21 2.25 12.39 -4.07
CA ILE A 21 2.82 11.03 -4.10
C ILE A 21 1.92 10.05 -3.36
N GLU A 22 1.37 10.43 -2.21
CA GLU A 22 0.42 9.64 -1.43
C GLU A 22 -0.86 9.40 -2.22
N GLU A 23 -1.49 10.44 -2.79
CA GLU A 23 -2.66 10.34 -3.66
C GLU A 23 -2.39 9.50 -4.92
N LYS A 24 -1.22 9.65 -5.55
CA LYS A 24 -0.85 8.82 -6.70
C LYS A 24 -0.52 7.37 -6.32
N ARG A 25 -0.01 7.12 -5.10
CA ARG A 25 0.30 5.78 -4.56
C ARG A 25 -0.90 5.08 -3.98
N LEU A 26 -1.87 5.83 -3.46
CA LEU A 26 -3.27 5.46 -3.32
C LEU A 26 -3.85 5.27 -4.73
N THR A 27 -3.26 4.35 -5.50
CA THR A 27 -3.97 3.64 -6.54
C THR A 27 -5.23 3.18 -5.86
N ALA A 28 -6.37 3.80 -6.20
CA ALA A 28 -7.61 3.65 -5.45
C ALA A 28 -7.96 2.17 -5.39
N MET A 29 -7.59 1.53 -4.28
CA MET A 29 -7.91 0.14 -4.05
C MET A 29 -9.38 0.11 -3.73
N CYS A 30 -10.13 -0.45 -4.65
CA CYS A 30 -11.57 -0.52 -4.56
C CYS A 30 -11.98 -1.86 -3.95
N HIS A 31 -13.19 -1.89 -3.40
CA HIS A 31 -13.82 -3.16 -3.07
C HIS A 31 -13.80 -4.10 -4.28
N GLY A 32 -13.38 -5.34 -4.10
CA GLY A 32 -13.27 -6.36 -5.14
C GLY A 32 -11.91 -6.42 -5.85
N ASP A 33 -11.00 -5.49 -5.59
CA ASP A 33 -9.66 -5.55 -6.18
C ASP A 33 -8.86 -6.75 -5.66
N LEU A 34 -8.18 -7.45 -6.57
CA LEU A 34 -7.25 -8.53 -6.22
C LEU A 34 -5.88 -7.94 -5.87
N VAL A 35 -5.35 -8.32 -4.71
CA VAL A 35 -4.09 -7.80 -4.17
C VAL A 35 -3.22 -8.91 -3.59
N LEU A 36 -1.91 -8.71 -3.65
CA LEU A 36 -0.92 -9.55 -2.98
C LEU A 36 -0.44 -8.84 -1.71
N LYS A 37 -0.34 -9.55 -0.59
CA LYS A 37 0.17 -8.99 0.67
C LYS A 37 1.66 -9.20 0.78
N LYS A 38 2.43 -8.17 1.13
CA LYS A 38 3.88 -8.27 1.30
C LYS A 38 4.20 -8.86 2.67
N VAL A 39 5.06 -9.87 2.68
CA VAL A 39 5.66 -10.45 3.88
C VAL A 39 6.91 -9.63 4.23
N LEU A 40 7.00 -9.19 5.48
CA LEU A 40 8.13 -8.39 5.94
C LEU A 40 9.39 -9.28 6.08
N PRO A 41 10.58 -8.79 5.71
CA PRO A 41 11.81 -9.58 5.64
C PRO A 41 12.35 -10.08 6.99
N PHE A 42 11.71 -9.74 8.11
CA PHE A 42 12.12 -10.22 9.43
C PHE A 42 11.54 -11.61 9.76
N THR A 43 10.61 -12.14 8.98
CA THR A 43 10.24 -13.55 9.11
C THR A 43 11.36 -14.39 8.49
N PRO A 44 12.00 -15.30 9.26
CA PRO A 44 12.96 -16.24 8.71
C PRO A 44 12.17 -17.29 7.90
N ASP A 45 11.86 -16.94 6.67
CA ASP A 45 11.23 -17.86 5.74
C ASP A 45 12.29 -18.92 5.37
N SER A 46 11.97 -20.21 5.49
CA SER A 46 12.81 -21.30 4.96
C SER A 46 12.88 -21.30 3.43
N LYS A 47 12.06 -20.46 2.79
CA LYS A 47 12.03 -20.15 1.37
C LYS A 47 13.21 -19.24 1.04
N GLY A 48 14.29 -19.80 0.50
CA GLY A 48 15.57 -19.12 0.27
C GLY A 48 15.53 -17.76 -0.46
N LYS A 49 16.68 -17.11 -0.55
CA LYS A 49 16.93 -15.71 -0.98
C LYS A 49 16.14 -15.17 -2.21
N TRP A 50 15.67 -16.04 -3.10
CA TRP A 50 15.02 -15.67 -4.37
C TRP A 50 13.50 -15.90 -4.40
N THR A 51 12.91 -16.30 -3.28
CA THR A 51 11.48 -16.58 -3.23
C THR A 51 10.68 -15.28 -3.14
N PRO A 52 9.52 -15.15 -3.82
CA PRO A 52 8.71 -13.93 -3.73
C PRO A 52 8.22 -13.69 -2.30
N ASN A 53 8.47 -12.49 -1.76
CA ASN A 53 8.02 -12.07 -0.41
C ASN A 53 6.55 -11.61 -0.41
N TYR A 54 5.70 -12.29 -1.16
CA TYR A 54 4.28 -11.98 -1.27
C TYR A 54 3.45 -13.20 -0.92
N GLU A 55 2.43 -12.98 -0.12
CA GLU A 55 1.49 -13.99 0.35
C GLU A 55 0.16 -13.80 -0.35
N GLY A 56 -0.35 -14.91 -0.89
CA GLY A 56 -1.72 -15.11 -1.37
C GLY A 56 -2.22 -14.13 -2.44
N PRO A 57 -3.23 -14.51 -3.21
CA PRO A 57 -4.18 -13.55 -3.73
C PRO A 57 -5.26 -13.29 -2.66
N TYR A 58 -5.46 -12.02 -2.32
CA TYR A 58 -6.53 -11.53 -1.45
C TYR A 58 -7.46 -10.60 -2.21
N VAL A 59 -8.71 -10.49 -1.77
CA VAL A 59 -9.67 -9.53 -2.29
C VAL A 59 -9.84 -8.40 -1.29
N VAL A 60 -9.85 -7.14 -1.75
CA VAL A 60 -10.15 -5.99 -0.91
C VAL A 60 -11.64 -5.99 -0.59
N LYS A 61 -11.99 -6.23 0.67
CA LYS A 61 -13.38 -6.15 1.14
C LYS A 61 -13.77 -4.73 1.53
N ARG A 62 -12.84 -3.97 2.10
CA ARG A 62 -13.09 -2.57 2.46
C ARG A 62 -11.80 -1.78 2.35
N ALA A 63 -11.88 -0.60 1.75
CA ALA A 63 -10.82 0.40 1.80
C ALA A 63 -11.27 1.57 2.67
N PHE A 64 -10.39 2.03 3.56
CA PHE A 64 -10.60 3.21 4.38
C PHE A 64 -9.86 4.41 3.77
N SER A 65 -10.39 5.62 3.96
CA SER A 65 -9.57 6.84 3.85
C SER A 65 -8.37 6.67 4.78
N TYR A 66 -7.16 7.07 4.39
CA TYR A 66 -5.88 6.82 5.09
C TYR A 66 -5.20 5.47 4.79
N GLY A 67 -5.64 4.71 3.77
CA GLY A 67 -4.87 3.58 3.25
C GLY A 67 -4.92 2.31 4.10
N ALA A 68 -5.81 2.21 5.08
CA ALA A 68 -6.09 0.93 5.73
C ALA A 68 -7.07 0.11 4.87
N LEU A 69 -6.89 -1.21 4.85
CA LEU A 69 -7.67 -2.15 4.04
C LEU A 69 -8.10 -3.35 4.88
N ILE A 70 -9.34 -3.80 4.71
CA ILE A 70 -9.76 -5.15 5.13
C ILE A 70 -9.64 -6.06 3.92
N LEU A 71 -8.81 -7.09 4.05
CA LEU A 71 -8.62 -8.12 3.03
C LEU A 71 -9.43 -9.35 3.39
N THR A 72 -9.92 -10.04 2.37
CA THR A 72 -10.62 -11.32 2.50
C THR A 72 -9.91 -12.35 1.65
N THR A 73 -9.71 -13.55 2.18
CA THR A 73 -9.16 -14.68 1.43
C THR A 73 -10.15 -15.12 0.34
N MET A 74 -9.68 -15.91 -0.63
CA MET A 74 -10.57 -16.48 -1.66
C MET A 74 -11.68 -17.37 -1.06
N ASP A 75 -11.44 -17.92 0.14
CA ASP A 75 -12.40 -18.75 0.88
C ASP A 75 -13.43 -17.93 1.68
N GLY A 76 -13.36 -16.59 1.63
CA GLY A 76 -14.29 -15.70 2.31
C GLY A 76 -13.92 -15.37 3.76
N GLU A 77 -12.72 -15.74 4.22
CA GLU A 77 -12.25 -15.41 5.56
C GLU A 77 -11.66 -14.00 5.59
N ASP A 78 -12.21 -13.14 6.45
CA ASP A 78 -11.75 -11.77 6.61
C ASP A 78 -10.50 -11.70 7.48
N SER A 79 -9.59 -10.80 7.12
CA SER A 79 -8.48 -10.42 7.98
C SER A 79 -9.01 -9.77 9.25
N THR A 80 -8.64 -10.35 10.40
CA THR A 80 -9.00 -9.83 11.73
C THR A 80 -8.44 -8.45 12.02
N ARG A 81 -7.34 -8.07 11.34
CA ARG A 81 -6.69 -6.77 11.47
C ARG A 81 -6.65 -6.05 10.11
N PRO A 82 -6.87 -4.72 10.10
CA PRO A 82 -6.66 -3.93 8.90
C PRO A 82 -5.19 -3.94 8.48
N VAL A 83 -4.96 -3.97 7.17
CA VAL A 83 -3.65 -3.99 6.52
C VAL A 83 -3.40 -2.63 5.88
N ASN A 84 -2.15 -2.15 5.93
CA ASN A 84 -1.77 -0.91 5.26
C ASN A 84 -1.67 -1.10 3.73
N SER A 85 -2.09 -0.11 2.95
CA SER A 85 -2.05 -0.10 1.49
C SER A 85 -0.64 -0.23 0.92
N ASP A 86 0.38 0.31 1.59
CA ASP A 86 1.79 0.19 1.21
C ASP A 86 2.34 -1.23 1.41
N ALA A 87 1.66 -2.03 2.24
CA ALA A 87 2.00 -3.43 2.47
C ALA A 87 1.30 -4.38 1.49
N VAL A 88 0.54 -3.86 0.52
CA VAL A 88 -0.11 -4.65 -0.52
C VAL A 88 0.25 -4.16 -1.91
N LYS A 89 0.12 -5.04 -2.89
CA LYS A 89 0.35 -4.72 -4.29
C LYS A 89 -0.86 -5.19 -5.11
N LYS A 90 -1.43 -4.29 -5.91
CA LYS A 90 -2.54 -4.64 -6.82
C LYS A 90 -2.06 -5.69 -7.83
N TYR A 91 -2.83 -6.76 -7.98
CA TYR A 91 -2.60 -7.77 -9.00
C TYR A 91 -3.21 -7.25 -10.32
N PHE A 92 -2.39 -7.10 -11.36
CA PHE A 92 -2.88 -6.75 -12.68
C PHE A 92 -3.18 -8.05 -13.43
N ALA A 93 -4.44 -8.22 -13.84
CA ALA A 93 -4.85 -9.26 -14.79
C ALA A 93 -4.55 -8.81 -16.23
#